data_AF-A0A1M5YGM4-F1
#
_entry.id   AF-A0A1M5YGM4-F1
#
_cell.length_a   1.000
_cell.length_b   1.000
_cell.length_c   1.000
_cell.angle_alpha   90.00
_cell.angle_beta   90.00
_cell.angle_gamma   90.00
#
_symmetry.space_group_name_H-M   'P 1'
#
loop_
_entity.id
_entity.type
_entity.pdbx_description
1 polymer ?
#
loop_
_entity_poly.entity_id
_entity_poly.type
_entity_poly.pdbx_seq_one_letter_code
_entity_poly.pdbx_strand_id
1 'polypeptide(L)'
;MGKCGLNNDKKQKLIDLGAERLAHALLEIAVLNDAADDLVERLIATPKENIQRFKKKLAGLKRSKRFIDWRGASGFARDLTMLLQDLKSGVSDPLTGVEMVAAFYETDEDIFERCDDSGGDVGDVFRHDAKEVFVAYALRCADKPKVADIILDLNRKNGYGVRDALIDCAGDCLPDPVIRTMIARLQGLADKDKDEYGRRRHLMLIESLARQIKDAKLFEKTRIASWGKLSTAAFIDIARVYLESGDVEAAHLWLNKIPED
;
A
#
# COMPACT_ATOMS: atom_id res chain seq x y z
N MET A 1 -18.40 -22.74 7.46
CA MET A 1 -18.47 -23.22 6.06
C MET A 1 -19.73 -22.79 5.27
N GLY A 2 -20.70 -22.05 5.85
CA GLY A 2 -22.01 -21.81 5.19
C GLY A 2 -22.15 -20.62 4.21
N LYS A 3 -21.25 -19.62 4.20
CA LYS A 3 -21.38 -18.44 3.30
C LYS A 3 -20.81 -18.65 1.89
N CYS A 4 -19.82 -19.55 1.73
CA CYS A 4 -19.15 -19.77 0.44
C CYS A 4 -20.03 -20.61 -0.52
N GLY A 5 -20.77 -21.60 0.00
CA GLY A 5 -21.66 -22.46 -0.80
C GLY A 5 -22.90 -21.74 -1.35
N LEU A 6 -23.51 -20.85 -0.57
CA LEU A 6 -24.69 -20.06 -1.01
C LEU A 6 -24.37 -19.06 -2.12
N ASN A 7 -23.15 -18.50 -2.11
CA ASN A 7 -22.75 -17.51 -3.11
C ASN A 7 -22.45 -18.16 -4.47
N ASN A 8 -21.97 -19.41 -4.48
CA ASN A 8 -21.71 -20.17 -5.70
C ASN A 8 -23.01 -20.65 -6.40
N ASP A 9 -24.02 -21.10 -5.65
CA ASP A 9 -25.32 -21.46 -6.22
C ASP A 9 -26.02 -20.25 -6.87
N LYS A 10 -25.96 -19.09 -6.21
CA LYS A 10 -26.48 -17.83 -6.77
C LYS A 10 -25.74 -17.41 -8.04
N LYS A 11 -24.41 -17.50 -8.06
CA LYS A 11 -23.59 -17.19 -9.24
C LYS A 11 -23.94 -18.11 -10.43
N GLN A 12 -24.08 -19.42 -10.19
CA GLN A 12 -24.41 -20.36 -11.25
C GLN A 12 -25.78 -20.07 -11.85
N LYS A 13 -26.80 -19.84 -11.01
CA LYS A 13 -28.14 -19.45 -11.46
C LYS A 13 -28.14 -18.16 -12.30
N LEU A 14 -27.29 -17.19 -11.97
CA LEU A 14 -27.13 -15.97 -12.78
C LEU A 14 -26.48 -16.28 -14.14
N ILE A 15 -25.45 -17.13 -14.20
CA ILE A 15 -24.83 -17.56 -15.46
C ILE A 15 -25.87 -18.25 -16.36
N ASP A 16 -26.72 -19.10 -15.79
CA ASP A 16 -27.76 -19.85 -16.51
C ASP A 16 -28.84 -18.92 -17.13
N LEU A 17 -28.97 -17.67 -16.68
CA LEU A 17 -29.87 -16.68 -17.29
C LEU A 17 -29.38 -16.14 -18.64
N GLY A 18 -28.09 -16.32 -18.95
CA GLY A 18 -27.46 -15.85 -20.20
C GLY A 18 -27.06 -14.38 -20.20
N ALA A 19 -26.16 -14.04 -21.12
CA ALA A 19 -25.51 -12.73 -21.18
C ALA A 19 -26.48 -11.55 -21.40
N GLU A 20 -27.50 -11.72 -22.25
CA GLU A 20 -28.47 -10.66 -22.59
C GLU A 20 -29.25 -10.17 -21.37
N ARG A 21 -29.71 -11.10 -20.52
CA ARG A 21 -30.48 -10.79 -19.32
C ARG A 21 -29.59 -10.18 -18.24
N LEU A 22 -28.33 -10.63 -18.13
CA LEU A 22 -27.36 -10.02 -17.23
C LEU A 22 -26.96 -8.61 -17.66
N ALA A 23 -26.80 -8.36 -18.96
CA ALA A 23 -26.51 -7.03 -19.49
C ALA A 23 -27.65 -6.04 -19.20
N HIS A 24 -28.90 -6.43 -19.42
CA HIS A 24 -30.06 -5.61 -19.04
C HIS A 24 -30.10 -5.31 -17.55
N ALA A 25 -29.91 -6.32 -16.70
CA ALA A 25 -29.88 -6.12 -15.26
C ALA A 25 -28.75 -5.19 -14.80
N LEU A 26 -27.56 -5.28 -15.42
CA LEU A 26 -26.45 -4.36 -15.14
C LEU A 26 -26.80 -2.92 -15.51
N LEU A 27 -27.44 -2.70 -16.67
CA LEU A 27 -27.89 -1.37 -17.10
C LEU A 27 -28.99 -0.81 -16.19
N GLU A 28 -29.93 -1.64 -15.74
CA GLU A 28 -30.96 -1.24 -14.77
C GLU A 28 -30.35 -0.78 -13.44
N ILE A 29 -29.32 -1.48 -12.94
CA ILE A 29 -28.63 -1.11 -11.71
C ILE A 29 -27.76 0.14 -11.93
N ALA A 30 -27.10 0.27 -13.09
CA ALA A 30 -26.27 1.42 -13.45
C ALA A 30 -27.06 2.74 -13.39
N VAL A 31 -28.30 2.75 -13.89
CA VAL A 31 -29.19 3.93 -13.84
C VAL A 31 -29.44 4.43 -12.41
N LEU A 32 -29.39 3.54 -11.41
CA LEU A 32 -29.72 3.84 -10.02
C LEU A 32 -28.48 4.06 -9.14
N ASN A 33 -27.28 3.75 -9.64
CA ASN A 33 -26.08 3.73 -8.83
C ASN A 33 -24.82 4.06 -9.64
N ASP A 34 -24.24 5.23 -9.38
CA ASP A 34 -23.03 5.73 -10.06
C ASP A 34 -21.84 4.75 -9.99
N ALA A 35 -21.70 3.97 -8.92
CA ALA A 35 -20.62 2.99 -8.83
C ALA A 35 -20.86 1.77 -9.74
N ALA A 36 -22.13 1.38 -9.93
CA ALA A 36 -22.50 0.35 -10.88
C ALA A 36 -22.34 0.85 -12.32
N ASP A 37 -22.71 2.10 -12.60
CA ASP A 37 -22.50 2.74 -13.90
C ASP A 37 -21.01 2.76 -14.28
N ASP A 38 -20.13 3.27 -13.42
CA ASP A 38 -18.71 3.31 -13.73
C ASP A 38 -18.07 1.90 -13.80
N LEU A 39 -18.61 0.90 -13.10
CA LEU A 39 -18.23 -0.51 -13.32
C LEU A 39 -18.59 -0.98 -14.72
N VAL A 40 -19.83 -0.74 -15.18
CA VAL A 40 -20.28 -1.12 -16.54
C VAL A 40 -19.41 -0.44 -17.58
N GLU A 41 -19.21 0.86 -17.44
CA GLU A 41 -18.36 1.67 -18.28
C GLU A 41 -16.91 1.16 -18.37
N ARG A 42 -16.33 0.73 -17.24
CA ARG A 42 -14.97 0.14 -17.21
C ARG A 42 -14.92 -1.23 -17.90
N LEU A 43 -15.98 -2.04 -17.75
CA LEU A 43 -16.07 -3.38 -18.34
C LEU A 43 -16.17 -3.34 -19.87
N ILE A 44 -16.85 -2.34 -20.42
CA ILE A 44 -17.02 -2.19 -21.89
C ILE A 44 -15.89 -1.40 -22.54
N ALA A 45 -15.13 -0.61 -21.77
CA ALA A 45 -13.99 0.15 -22.26
C ALA A 45 -12.82 -0.77 -22.67
N THR A 46 -12.14 -0.39 -23.75
CA THR A 46 -10.86 -1.00 -24.11
C THR A 46 -9.79 -0.71 -23.05
N PRO A 47 -8.72 -1.51 -22.97
CA PRO A 47 -7.63 -1.23 -22.04
C PRO A 47 -7.04 0.18 -22.20
N LYS A 48 -6.95 0.67 -23.45
CA LYS A 48 -6.47 2.02 -23.76
C LYS A 48 -7.42 3.09 -23.21
N GLU A 49 -8.74 2.92 -23.34
CA GLU A 49 -9.73 3.84 -22.78
C GLU A 49 -9.69 3.84 -21.26
N ASN A 50 -9.56 2.67 -20.62
CA ASN A 50 -9.40 2.57 -19.17
C ASN A 50 -8.14 3.32 -18.67
N ILE A 51 -7.02 3.22 -19.39
CA ILE A 51 -5.83 4.06 -19.10
C ILE A 51 -6.15 5.56 -19.22
N GLN A 52 -6.94 5.97 -20.22
CA GLN A 52 -7.32 7.39 -20.36
C GLN A 52 -8.28 7.85 -19.26
N ARG A 53 -9.24 7.01 -18.86
CA ARG A 53 -10.13 7.26 -17.70
C ARG A 53 -9.30 7.50 -16.45
N PHE A 54 -8.32 6.63 -16.19
CA PHE A 54 -7.39 6.78 -15.07
C PHE A 54 -6.64 8.11 -15.14
N LYS A 55 -5.94 8.39 -16.26
CA LYS A 55 -5.14 9.61 -16.42
C LYS A 55 -5.99 10.87 -16.27
N LYS A 56 -7.20 10.88 -16.82
CA LYS A 56 -8.14 12.02 -16.74
C LYS A 56 -8.59 12.26 -15.30
N LYS A 57 -9.02 11.21 -14.59
CA LYS A 57 -9.43 11.29 -13.18
C LYS A 57 -8.26 11.73 -12.30
N LEU A 58 -7.07 11.14 -12.45
CA LEU A 58 -5.87 11.53 -11.71
C LEU A 58 -5.48 13.00 -11.95
N ALA A 59 -5.53 13.47 -13.20
CA ALA A 59 -5.31 14.89 -13.51
C ALA A 59 -6.38 15.80 -12.91
N GLY A 60 -7.63 15.34 -12.84
CA GLY A 60 -8.72 16.02 -12.14
C GLY A 60 -8.47 16.16 -10.64
N LEU A 61 -7.97 15.11 -9.98
CA LEU A 61 -7.61 15.13 -8.56
C LEU A 61 -6.57 16.20 -8.24
N LYS A 62 -5.52 16.32 -9.09
CA LYS A 62 -4.45 17.32 -8.94
C LYS A 62 -4.93 18.76 -9.14
N ARG A 63 -5.94 18.96 -10.00
CA ARG A 63 -6.48 20.30 -10.33
C ARG A 63 -7.59 20.75 -9.38
N SER A 64 -8.31 19.81 -8.79
CA SER A 64 -9.43 20.14 -7.90
C SER A 64 -8.94 20.85 -6.65
N LYS A 65 -9.54 22.00 -6.34
CA LYS A 65 -9.32 22.75 -5.10
C LYS A 65 -10.51 22.68 -4.16
N ARG A 66 -11.52 21.86 -4.49
CA ARG A 66 -12.69 21.66 -3.64
C ARG A 66 -12.30 20.90 -2.38
N PHE A 67 -12.66 21.47 -1.24
CA PHE A 67 -12.56 20.80 0.05
C PHE A 67 -13.62 19.70 0.18
N ILE A 68 -13.21 18.56 0.73
CA ILE A 68 -14.04 17.39 0.98
C ILE A 68 -14.18 17.28 2.49
N ASP A 69 -15.40 17.50 2.99
CA ASP A 69 -15.68 17.33 4.42
C ASP A 69 -15.76 15.85 4.80
N TRP A 70 -15.81 15.57 6.10
CA TRP A 70 -15.87 14.21 6.64
C TRP A 70 -17.06 13.39 6.11
N ARG A 71 -18.16 14.04 5.69
CA ARG A 71 -19.33 13.35 5.13
C ARG A 71 -19.08 12.91 3.69
N GLY A 72 -18.27 13.68 2.95
CA GLY A 72 -17.85 13.37 1.59
C GLY A 72 -16.68 12.39 1.51
N ALA A 73 -15.90 12.20 2.58
CA ALA A 73 -14.68 11.39 2.60
C ALA A 73 -14.89 9.96 2.10
N SER A 74 -15.92 9.25 2.60
CA SER A 74 -16.23 7.87 2.17
C SER A 74 -16.59 7.77 0.69
N GLY A 75 -17.39 8.72 0.18
CA GLY A 75 -17.73 8.79 -1.24
C GLY A 75 -16.50 9.03 -2.11
N PHE A 76 -15.61 9.92 -1.66
CA PHE A 76 -14.36 10.22 -2.34
C PHE A 76 -13.37 9.05 -2.31
N ALA A 77 -13.26 8.34 -1.18
CA ALA A 77 -12.47 7.12 -1.05
C ALA A 77 -12.90 6.07 -2.09
N ARG A 78 -14.22 5.86 -2.25
CA ARG A 78 -14.77 4.98 -3.29
C ARG A 78 -14.34 5.43 -4.70
N ASP A 79 -14.37 6.72 -4.99
CA ASP A 79 -13.92 7.24 -6.30
C ASP A 79 -12.43 6.96 -6.56
N LEU A 80 -11.59 7.06 -5.52
CA LEU A 80 -10.16 6.70 -5.58
C LEU A 80 -9.96 5.19 -5.78
N THR A 81 -10.73 4.34 -5.10
CA THR A 81 -10.70 2.89 -5.33
C THR A 81 -11.09 2.57 -6.77
N MET A 82 -12.13 3.22 -7.31
CA MET A 82 -12.58 3.01 -8.69
C MET A 82 -11.55 3.48 -9.72
N LEU A 83 -10.85 4.58 -9.42
CA LEU A 83 -9.69 5.02 -10.20
C LEU A 83 -8.62 3.91 -10.29
N LEU A 84 -8.26 3.27 -9.17
CA LEU A 84 -7.30 2.16 -9.17
C LEU A 84 -7.80 0.94 -9.98
N GLN A 85 -9.11 0.69 -10.02
CA GLN A 85 -9.69 -0.38 -10.86
C GLN A 85 -9.59 -0.09 -12.35
N ASP A 86 -9.74 1.17 -12.77
CA ASP A 86 -9.52 1.59 -14.17
C ASP A 86 -8.06 1.29 -14.58
N LEU A 87 -7.10 1.57 -13.70
CA LEU A 87 -5.69 1.20 -13.91
C LEU A 87 -5.52 -0.32 -14.04
N LYS A 88 -6.06 -1.12 -13.09
CA LYS A 88 -6.01 -2.60 -13.13
C LYS A 88 -6.59 -3.17 -14.43
N SER A 89 -7.65 -2.55 -14.96
CA SER A 89 -8.34 -3.00 -16.17
C SER A 89 -7.65 -2.54 -17.46
N GLY A 90 -6.83 -1.49 -17.38
CA GLY A 90 -6.17 -0.89 -18.53
C GLY A 90 -4.72 -1.32 -18.76
N VAL A 91 -3.96 -1.59 -17.71
CA VAL A 91 -2.50 -1.75 -17.77
C VAL A 91 -2.11 -3.22 -17.64
N SER A 92 -1.47 -3.76 -18.68
CA SER A 92 -0.95 -5.14 -18.67
C SER A 92 0.53 -5.21 -18.29
N ASP A 93 1.32 -4.20 -18.70
CA ASP A 93 2.76 -4.11 -18.44
C ASP A 93 3.03 -3.87 -16.94
N PRO A 94 3.77 -4.77 -16.26
CA PRO A 94 3.99 -4.66 -14.82
C PRO A 94 4.72 -3.38 -14.38
N LEU A 95 5.77 -2.97 -15.09
CA LEU A 95 6.53 -1.78 -14.70
C LEU A 95 5.68 -0.50 -14.87
N THR A 96 4.98 -0.37 -15.99
CA THR A 96 4.02 0.73 -16.21
C THR A 96 2.96 0.75 -15.10
N GLY A 97 2.47 -0.42 -14.66
CA GLY A 97 1.52 -0.52 -13.55
C GLY A 97 2.10 0.02 -12.24
N VAL A 98 3.32 -0.37 -11.89
CA VAL A 98 4.06 0.16 -10.71
C VAL A 98 4.21 1.68 -10.80
N GLU A 99 4.65 2.20 -11.94
CA GLU A 99 4.86 3.64 -12.15
C GLU A 99 3.55 4.45 -12.10
N MET A 100 2.45 3.89 -12.62
CA MET A 100 1.15 4.56 -12.56
C MET A 100 0.54 4.55 -11.15
N VAL A 101 0.75 3.49 -10.37
CA VAL A 101 0.35 3.48 -8.94
C VAL A 101 1.25 4.44 -8.14
N ALA A 102 2.54 4.53 -8.47
CA ALA A 102 3.42 5.54 -7.88
C ALA A 102 2.90 6.97 -8.13
N ALA A 103 2.49 7.27 -9.37
CA ALA A 103 1.88 8.56 -9.69
C ALA A 103 0.55 8.84 -8.97
N PHE A 104 -0.16 7.78 -8.52
CA PHE A 104 -1.32 7.89 -7.63
C PHE A 104 -0.89 8.25 -6.20
N TYR A 105 0.11 7.56 -5.63
CA TYR A 105 0.67 7.92 -4.32
C TYR A 105 1.19 9.36 -4.28
N GLU A 106 1.74 9.87 -5.38
CA GLU A 106 2.17 11.27 -5.49
C GLU A 106 1.04 12.31 -5.36
N THR A 107 -0.23 11.89 -5.35
CA THR A 107 -1.38 12.78 -5.11
C THR A 107 -1.80 12.87 -3.65
N ASP A 108 -1.19 12.10 -2.75
CA ASP A 108 -1.60 12.00 -1.35
C ASP A 108 -1.59 13.35 -0.62
N GLU A 109 -0.50 14.12 -0.70
CA GLU A 109 -0.35 15.41 -0.02
C GLU A 109 -1.43 16.40 -0.47
N ASP A 110 -1.58 16.62 -1.78
CA ASP A 110 -2.63 17.47 -2.36
C ASP A 110 -4.05 17.02 -1.97
N ILE A 111 -4.26 15.72 -1.75
CA ILE A 111 -5.55 15.15 -1.36
C ILE A 111 -5.83 15.40 0.12
N PHE A 112 -4.88 15.08 1.00
CA PHE A 112 -5.05 15.22 2.45
C PHE A 112 -5.10 16.68 2.89
N GLU A 113 -4.44 17.59 2.17
CA GLU A 113 -4.57 19.03 2.43
C GLU A 113 -6.00 19.57 2.19
N ARG A 114 -6.80 18.86 1.39
CA ARG A 114 -8.17 19.30 1.01
C ARG A 114 -9.25 18.30 1.40
N CYS A 115 -8.95 17.32 2.24
CA CYS A 115 -9.90 16.30 2.67
C CYS A 115 -9.83 16.14 4.19
N ASP A 116 -10.98 16.30 4.86
CA ASP A 116 -11.13 15.88 6.24
C ASP A 116 -11.25 14.35 6.30
N ASP A 117 -10.09 13.70 6.38
CA ASP A 117 -9.96 12.24 6.52
C ASP A 117 -9.85 11.79 7.98
N SER A 118 -10.49 12.51 8.92
CA SER A 118 -10.47 12.11 10.33
C SER A 118 -11.06 10.70 10.57
N GLY A 119 -11.91 10.22 9.65
CA GLY A 119 -12.44 8.86 9.64
C GLY A 119 -11.49 7.79 9.11
N GLY A 120 -10.44 8.19 8.38
CA GLY A 120 -9.40 7.30 7.83
C GLY A 120 -9.75 6.63 6.50
N ASP A 121 -10.96 6.82 5.96
CA ASP A 121 -11.43 6.18 4.73
C ASP A 121 -10.49 6.43 3.53
N VAL A 122 -10.02 7.67 3.36
CA VAL A 122 -9.12 8.04 2.25
C VAL A 122 -7.72 7.48 2.50
N GLY A 123 -7.21 7.61 3.73
CA GLY A 123 -5.95 6.99 4.16
C GLY A 123 -5.90 5.50 3.88
N ASP A 124 -7.00 4.79 4.11
CA ASP A 124 -7.10 3.36 3.91
C ASP A 124 -7.04 2.96 2.44
N VAL A 125 -7.52 3.79 1.51
CA VAL A 125 -7.30 3.56 0.06
C VAL A 125 -5.81 3.55 -0.26
N PHE A 126 -5.01 4.46 0.31
CA PHE A 126 -3.57 4.47 0.09
C PHE A 126 -2.86 3.31 0.81
N ARG A 127 -3.22 3.01 2.06
CA ARG A 127 -2.56 1.98 2.87
C ARG A 127 -2.92 0.55 2.46
N HIS A 128 -4.09 0.36 1.85
CA HIS A 128 -4.63 -0.97 1.54
C HIS A 128 -4.86 -1.16 0.03
N ASP A 129 -5.80 -0.43 -0.58
CA ASP A 129 -6.19 -0.67 -1.97
C ASP A 129 -5.04 -0.40 -2.95
N ALA A 130 -4.43 0.78 -2.87
CA ALA A 130 -3.31 1.18 -3.71
C ALA A 130 -2.09 0.27 -3.49
N LYS A 131 -1.84 -0.12 -2.25
CA LYS A 131 -0.78 -1.07 -1.89
C LYS A 131 -1.02 -2.43 -2.56
N GLU A 132 -2.24 -2.96 -2.49
CA GLU A 132 -2.57 -4.23 -3.14
C GLU A 132 -2.34 -4.16 -4.66
N VAL A 133 -2.76 -3.05 -5.29
CA VAL A 133 -2.52 -2.83 -6.73
C VAL A 133 -1.01 -2.77 -7.02
N PHE A 134 -0.26 -2.01 -6.21
CA PHE A 134 1.18 -1.88 -6.36
C PHE A 134 1.87 -3.24 -6.26
N VAL A 135 1.59 -4.02 -5.21
CA VAL A 135 2.17 -5.35 -4.97
C VAL A 135 1.84 -6.30 -6.12
N ALA A 136 0.61 -6.30 -6.63
CA ALA A 136 0.21 -7.16 -7.74
C ALA A 136 1.04 -6.90 -9.02
N TYR A 137 1.35 -5.65 -9.32
CA TYR A 137 2.24 -5.30 -10.43
C TYR A 137 3.71 -5.56 -10.10
N ALA A 138 4.17 -5.16 -8.92
CA ALA A 138 5.54 -5.34 -8.46
C ALA A 138 5.96 -6.81 -8.46
N LEU A 139 5.08 -7.72 -8.03
CA LEU A 139 5.30 -9.17 -8.07
C LEU A 139 5.63 -9.67 -9.48
N ARG A 140 4.86 -9.22 -10.47
CA ARG A 140 5.00 -9.60 -11.89
C ARG A 140 6.13 -8.87 -12.61
N CYS A 141 6.62 -7.77 -12.05
CA CYS A 141 7.70 -6.99 -12.63
C CYS A 141 9.05 -7.71 -12.47
N ALA A 142 9.77 -7.90 -13.58
CA ALA A 142 11.08 -8.54 -13.58
C ALA A 142 12.18 -7.62 -13.03
N ASP A 143 12.05 -6.30 -13.23
CA ASP A 143 13.03 -5.30 -12.78
C ASP A 143 12.80 -4.92 -11.31
N LYS A 144 13.17 -5.84 -10.41
CA LYS A 144 13.07 -5.66 -8.96
C LYS A 144 13.88 -4.46 -8.44
N PRO A 145 15.11 -4.19 -8.92
CA PRO A 145 15.83 -2.97 -8.56
C PRO A 145 15.05 -1.69 -8.88
N LYS A 146 14.41 -1.60 -10.06
CA LYS A 146 13.59 -0.44 -10.41
C LYS A 146 12.38 -0.27 -9.50
N VAL A 147 11.70 -1.36 -9.14
CA VAL A 147 10.60 -1.31 -8.17
C VAL A 147 11.09 -0.79 -6.80
N ALA A 148 12.24 -1.28 -6.33
CA ALA A 148 12.85 -0.82 -5.08
C ALA A 148 13.20 0.67 -5.11
N ASP A 149 13.75 1.16 -6.23
CA ASP A 149 14.02 2.58 -6.43
C ASP A 149 12.74 3.42 -6.32
N ILE A 150 11.64 2.98 -6.95
CA ILE A 150 10.34 3.66 -6.88
C ILE A 150 9.82 3.71 -5.44
N ILE A 151 9.89 2.60 -4.68
CA ILE A 151 9.45 2.57 -3.27
C ILE A 151 10.25 3.58 -2.43
N LEU A 152 11.57 3.61 -2.60
CA LEU A 152 12.45 4.52 -1.86
C LEU A 152 12.24 5.99 -2.26
N ASP A 153 12.07 6.26 -3.55
CA ASP A 153 11.87 7.62 -4.05
C ASP A 153 10.53 8.20 -3.58
N LEU A 154 9.46 7.39 -3.60
CA LEU A 154 8.16 7.78 -3.03
C LEU A 154 8.26 8.10 -1.54
N ASN A 155 9.02 7.31 -0.78
CA ASN A 155 9.16 7.48 0.67
C ASN A 155 9.96 8.72 1.09
N ARG A 156 10.64 9.40 0.17
CA ARG A 156 11.33 10.67 0.47
C ARG A 156 10.35 11.80 0.84
N LYS A 157 9.13 11.75 0.32
CA LYS A 157 8.06 12.71 0.63
C LYS A 157 6.86 11.95 1.15
N ASN A 158 6.67 11.95 2.46
CA ASN A 158 5.66 11.14 3.12
C ASN A 158 5.05 11.88 4.32
N GLY A 159 4.56 13.09 4.08
CA GLY A 159 4.05 13.98 5.13
C GLY A 159 2.87 13.40 5.92
N TYR A 160 2.09 12.52 5.28
CA TYR A 160 0.91 11.89 5.87
C TYR A 160 1.11 10.41 6.25
N GLY A 161 2.33 9.88 6.11
CA GLY A 161 2.67 8.52 6.53
C GLY A 161 2.13 7.38 5.66
N VAL A 162 1.21 7.64 4.71
CA VAL A 162 0.54 6.57 3.95
C VAL A 162 1.46 5.79 3.02
N ARG A 163 2.63 6.34 2.65
CA ARG A 163 3.62 5.67 1.78
C ARG A 163 4.49 4.65 2.53
N ASP A 164 4.39 4.60 3.87
CA ASP A 164 5.03 3.58 4.71
C ASP A 164 4.57 2.18 4.32
N ALA A 165 3.30 2.10 3.89
CA ALA A 165 2.68 0.89 3.38
C ALA A 165 3.49 0.21 2.27
N LEU A 166 4.24 0.97 1.45
CA LEU A 166 5.10 0.43 0.39
C LEU A 166 6.43 -0.13 0.91
N ILE A 167 6.96 0.42 2.01
CA ILE A 167 8.11 -0.17 2.69
C ILE A 167 7.68 -1.44 3.41
N ASP A 168 6.54 -1.40 4.11
CA ASP A 168 6.03 -2.51 4.93
C ASP A 168 5.65 -3.76 4.12
N CYS A 169 5.41 -3.63 2.81
CA CYS A 169 5.15 -4.74 1.91
C CYS A 169 6.29 -5.02 0.90
N ALA A 170 7.48 -4.46 1.09
CA ALA A 170 8.61 -4.67 0.18
C ALA A 170 8.95 -6.17 0.05
N GLY A 171 8.94 -6.91 1.17
CA GLY A 171 9.16 -8.35 1.27
C GLY A 171 8.12 -9.20 0.53
N ASP A 172 6.92 -8.67 0.29
CA ASP A 172 5.88 -9.38 -0.45
C ASP A 172 6.20 -9.44 -1.95
N CYS A 173 7.02 -8.52 -2.47
CA CYS A 173 7.25 -8.39 -3.91
C CYS A 173 8.71 -8.30 -4.36
N LEU A 174 9.65 -8.09 -3.43
CA LEU A 174 11.08 -7.97 -3.68
C LEU A 174 11.87 -9.13 -3.05
N PRO A 175 12.90 -9.65 -3.74
CA PRO A 175 13.76 -10.67 -3.16
C PRO A 175 14.73 -10.06 -2.13
N ASP A 176 15.16 -10.87 -1.15
CA ASP A 176 16.06 -10.46 -0.06
C ASP A 176 17.29 -9.62 -0.53
N PRO A 177 18.06 -10.02 -1.57
CA PRO A 177 19.20 -9.21 -2.03
C PRO A 177 18.85 -7.78 -2.46
N VAL A 178 17.65 -7.56 -3.01
CA VAL A 178 17.18 -6.22 -3.38
C VAL A 178 16.83 -5.42 -2.13
N ILE A 179 16.18 -6.05 -1.14
CA ILE A 179 15.86 -5.41 0.14
C ILE A 179 17.13 -5.04 0.90
N ARG A 180 18.18 -5.89 0.89
CA ARG A 180 19.49 -5.54 1.45
C ARG A 180 20.13 -4.33 0.78
N THR A 181 19.95 -4.18 -0.53
CA THR A 181 20.39 -2.98 -1.27
C THR A 181 19.62 -1.73 -0.80
N MET A 182 18.31 -1.85 -0.58
CA MET A 182 17.49 -0.76 -0.02
C MET A 182 17.98 -0.36 1.39
N ILE A 183 18.21 -1.35 2.26
CA ILE A 183 18.75 -1.17 3.60
C ILE A 183 20.10 -0.42 3.56
N ALA A 184 21.03 -0.85 2.70
CA ALA A 184 22.34 -0.20 2.58
C ALA A 184 22.22 1.26 2.13
N ARG A 185 21.30 1.56 1.20
CA ARG A 185 21.03 2.93 0.76
C ARG A 185 20.44 3.79 1.88
N LEU A 186 19.46 3.26 2.62
CA LEU A 186 18.87 3.94 3.77
C LEU A 186 19.89 4.17 4.88
N GLN A 187 20.78 3.22 5.15
CA GLN A 187 21.86 3.38 6.12
C GLN A 187 22.79 4.51 5.70
N GLY A 188 23.19 4.56 4.43
CA GLY A 188 24.01 5.64 3.90
C GLY A 188 23.34 7.02 3.94
N LEU A 189 22.00 7.08 3.93
CA LEU A 189 21.25 8.32 4.18
C LEU A 189 21.25 8.67 5.66
N ALA A 190 20.94 7.71 6.54
CA ALA A 190 20.95 7.89 7.99
C ALA A 190 22.30 8.38 8.53
N ASP A 191 23.40 7.87 7.97
CA ASP A 191 24.76 8.25 8.38
C ASP A 191 25.15 9.68 7.95
N LYS A 192 24.53 10.18 6.87
CA LYS A 192 24.78 11.53 6.32
C LYS A 192 23.82 12.58 6.87
N ASP A 193 22.67 12.15 7.37
CA ASP A 193 21.66 13.06 7.89
C ASP A 193 22.12 13.67 9.22
N LYS A 194 22.12 14.99 9.25
CA LYS A 194 22.52 15.78 10.42
C LYS A 194 21.34 16.06 11.33
N ASP A 195 20.13 15.94 10.81
CA ASP A 195 18.90 16.10 11.56
C ASP A 195 18.57 14.79 12.27
N GLU A 196 18.34 14.85 13.58
CA GLU A 196 18.06 13.66 14.38
C GLU A 196 16.74 13.01 13.96
N TYR A 197 15.74 13.81 13.60
CA TYR A 197 14.45 13.31 13.13
C TYR A 197 14.58 12.60 11.78
N GLY A 198 15.25 13.21 10.80
CA GLY A 198 15.53 12.61 9.49
C GLY A 198 16.34 11.32 9.60
N ARG A 199 17.41 11.33 10.41
CA ARG A 199 18.19 10.11 10.72
C ARG A 199 17.30 9.01 11.32
N ARG A 200 16.50 9.34 12.34
CA ARG A 200 15.60 8.39 12.99
C ARG A 200 14.60 7.81 12.01
N ARG A 201 14.07 8.64 11.10
CA ARG A 201 13.14 8.20 10.07
C ARG A 201 13.76 7.16 9.14
N HIS A 202 15.01 7.34 8.69
CA HIS A 202 15.72 6.34 7.91
C HIS A 202 15.92 5.02 8.67
N LEU A 203 16.25 5.09 9.97
CA LEU A 203 16.40 3.91 10.83
C LEU A 203 15.07 3.15 10.97
N MET A 204 13.94 3.83 11.14
CA MET A 204 12.62 3.17 11.19
C MET A 204 12.31 2.39 9.91
N LEU A 205 12.66 2.93 8.73
CA LEU A 205 12.49 2.21 7.47
C LEU A 205 13.38 0.96 7.40
N ILE A 206 14.62 1.05 7.88
CA ILE A 206 15.54 -0.09 7.95
C ILE A 206 14.99 -1.18 8.88
N GLU A 207 14.40 -0.80 10.02
CA GLU A 207 13.77 -1.77 10.94
C GLU A 207 12.63 -2.53 10.26
N SER A 208 11.74 -1.84 9.54
CA SER A 208 10.65 -2.50 8.81
C SER A 208 11.20 -3.51 7.80
N LEU A 209 12.20 -3.11 7.00
CA LEU A 209 12.82 -3.99 6.00
C LEU A 209 13.58 -5.17 6.65
N ALA A 210 14.33 -4.92 7.72
CA ALA A 210 15.09 -5.95 8.45
C ALA A 210 14.16 -7.04 9.00
N ARG A 211 13.00 -6.67 9.54
CA ARG A 211 11.99 -7.62 10.00
C ARG A 211 11.45 -8.47 8.86
N GLN A 212 11.16 -7.87 7.70
CA GLN A 212 10.63 -8.59 6.53
C GLN A 212 11.60 -9.65 5.99
N ILE A 213 12.91 -9.38 6.02
CA ILE A 213 13.95 -10.36 5.64
C ILE A 213 14.42 -11.24 6.82
N LYS A 214 13.75 -11.15 7.98
CA LYS A 214 14.05 -11.90 9.20
C LYS A 214 15.48 -11.71 9.72
N ASP A 215 16.08 -10.54 9.49
CA ASP A 215 17.40 -10.19 9.99
C ASP A 215 17.28 -9.55 11.38
N ALA A 216 17.07 -10.40 12.39
CA ALA A 216 16.82 -9.97 13.77
C ALA A 216 17.99 -9.19 14.38
N LYS A 217 19.24 -9.51 14.00
CA LYS A 217 20.43 -8.79 14.47
C LYS A 217 20.48 -7.37 13.92
N LEU A 218 20.17 -7.20 12.63
CA LEU A 218 20.05 -5.86 12.05
C LEU A 218 18.90 -5.09 12.69
N PHE A 219 17.74 -5.71 12.89
CA PHE A 219 16.60 -5.09 13.56
C PHE A 219 16.97 -4.60 14.97
N GLU A 220 17.58 -5.45 15.80
CA GLU A 220 18.06 -5.09 17.14
C GLU A 220 19.00 -3.88 17.09
N LYS A 221 20.07 -3.96 16.28
CA LYS A 221 21.07 -2.90 16.16
C LYS A 221 20.42 -1.57 15.77
N THR A 222 19.48 -1.62 14.84
CA THR A 222 18.80 -0.43 14.31
C THR A 222 17.85 0.17 15.36
N ARG A 223 17.10 -0.68 16.08
CA ARG A 223 16.19 -0.29 17.16
C ARG A 223 16.93 0.40 18.32
N ILE A 224 18.08 -0.14 18.72
CA ILE A 224 18.95 0.49 19.72
C ILE A 224 19.44 1.85 19.22
N ALA A 225 19.91 1.92 17.97
CA ALA A 225 20.41 3.16 17.38
C ALA A 225 19.31 4.24 17.23
N SER A 226 18.05 3.85 17.01
CA SER A 226 16.94 4.79 16.81
C SER A 226 16.36 5.36 18.11
N TRP A 227 16.46 4.67 19.25
CA TRP A 227 15.75 5.06 20.49
C TRP A 227 16.68 5.35 21.67
N GLY A 228 17.94 4.93 21.61
CA GLY A 228 18.90 5.07 22.71
C GLY A 228 18.48 4.22 23.92
N LYS A 229 17.63 4.77 24.81
CA LYS A 229 17.04 4.01 25.92
C LYS A 229 15.79 3.27 25.42
N LEU A 230 15.86 1.94 25.46
CA LEU A 230 14.76 1.09 25.03
C LEU A 230 13.59 1.13 26.02
N SER A 231 12.37 1.22 25.48
CA SER A 231 11.12 1.01 26.22
C SER A 231 10.77 -0.47 26.29
N THR A 232 9.88 -0.87 27.21
CA THR A 232 9.33 -2.24 27.27
C THR A 232 8.80 -2.73 25.93
N ALA A 233 8.12 -1.86 25.16
CA ALA A 233 7.65 -2.19 23.81
C ALA A 233 8.83 -2.51 22.86
N ALA A 234 9.93 -1.77 22.94
CA ALA A 234 11.11 -2.04 22.13
C ALA A 234 11.79 -3.38 22.48
N PHE A 235 11.84 -3.76 23.77
CA PHE A 235 12.31 -5.10 24.18
C PHE A 235 11.42 -6.20 23.58
N ILE A 236 10.09 -6.05 23.66
CA ILE A 236 9.12 -7.00 23.11
C ILE A 236 9.24 -7.12 21.58
N ASP A 237 9.40 -6.00 20.88
CA ASP A 237 9.56 -5.99 19.42
C ASP A 237 10.83 -6.72 19.00
N ILE A 238 11.97 -6.44 19.65
CA ILE A 238 13.24 -7.13 19.36
C ILE A 238 13.08 -8.64 19.59
N ALA A 239 12.53 -9.04 20.74
CA ALA A 239 12.28 -10.44 21.04
C ALA A 239 11.37 -11.11 20.00
N ARG A 240 10.31 -10.41 19.54
CA ARG A 240 9.40 -10.90 18.51
C ARG A 240 10.12 -11.15 17.18
N VAL A 241 10.99 -10.24 16.74
CA VAL A 241 11.73 -10.45 15.48
C VAL A 241 12.72 -11.61 15.59
N TYR A 242 13.39 -11.79 16.74
CA TYR A 242 14.21 -12.99 16.99
C TYR A 242 13.38 -14.27 16.90
N LEU A 243 12.19 -14.29 17.50
CA LEU A 243 11.27 -15.41 17.41
C LEU A 243 10.82 -15.67 15.95
N GLU A 244 10.46 -14.64 15.20
CA GLU A 244 10.07 -14.72 13.77
C GLU A 244 11.21 -15.23 12.88
N SER A 245 12.46 -14.98 13.28
CA SER A 245 13.68 -15.49 12.63
C SER A 245 14.06 -16.92 13.03
N GLY A 246 13.42 -17.49 14.06
CA GLY A 246 13.67 -18.84 14.57
C GLY A 246 14.65 -18.94 15.74
N ASP A 247 15.16 -17.81 16.24
CA ASP A 247 16.09 -17.77 17.39
C ASP A 247 15.31 -17.57 18.69
N VAL A 248 14.77 -18.68 19.20
CA VAL A 248 13.93 -18.71 20.41
C VAL A 248 14.73 -18.33 21.66
N GLU A 249 16.01 -18.69 21.72
CA GLU A 249 16.87 -18.40 22.86
C GLU A 249 17.15 -16.89 22.98
N ALA A 250 17.53 -16.23 21.86
CA ALA A 250 17.73 -14.79 21.85
C ALA A 250 16.43 -14.03 22.15
N ALA A 251 15.29 -14.51 21.66
CA ALA A 251 13.99 -13.93 21.97
C ALA A 251 13.70 -13.96 23.49
N HIS A 252 13.90 -15.11 24.13
CA HIS A 252 13.70 -15.27 25.57
C HIS A 252 14.68 -14.40 26.39
N LEU A 253 15.95 -14.33 25.98
CA LEU A 253 16.95 -13.46 26.61
C LEU A 253 16.55 -11.99 26.55
N TRP A 254 15.96 -11.53 25.45
CA TRP A 254 15.49 -10.15 25.31
C TRP A 254 14.28 -9.83 26.19
N LEU A 255 13.36 -10.78 26.38
CA LEU A 255 12.22 -10.61 27.30
C LEU A 255 12.67 -10.49 28.76
N ASN A 256 13.69 -11.25 29.19
CA ASN A 256 14.21 -11.19 30.55
C ASN A 256 14.98 -9.90 30.88
N LYS A 257 15.25 -9.04 29.89
CA LYS A 257 15.86 -7.71 30.10
C LYS A 257 14.83 -6.62 30.40
N ILE A 258 13.53 -6.92 30.28
CA ILE A 258 12.47 -5.98 30.61
C ILE A 258 12.55 -5.69 32.12
N PRO A 259 12.68 -4.42 32.55
CA PRO A 259 12.67 -4.08 33.96
C PRO A 259 11.37 -4.56 34.61
N GLU A 260 11.49 -5.22 35.77
CA GLU A 260 10.35 -5.43 36.65
C GLU A 260 10.00 -4.08 37.29
N ASP A 261 8.82 -3.56 36.98
CA ASP A 261 8.30 -2.31 37.55
C ASP A 261 8.03 -2.44 39.06
#